data_AF-A0A7S0X1K3-F1
#
_entry.id   AF-A0A7S0X1K3-F1
#
_cell.length_a   1.000
_cell.length_b   1.000
_cell.length_c   1.000
_cell.angle_alpha   90.00
_cell.angle_beta   90.00
_cell.angle_gamma   90.00
#
_symmetry.space_group_name_H-M   'P 1'
#
loop_
_entity.id
_entity.type
_entity.pdbx_description
1 polymer ?
#
loop_
_entity_poly.entity_id
_entity_poly.type
_entity_poly.pdbx_seq_one_letter_code
_entity_poly.pdbx_strand_id
1 'polypeptide(L)'
;RDFHVYLVNVFDTEKAAAVLNKPARSLAALLQLYCGFTADKTYQTADWTQRPLSPAMQEYARTDVHYLLYLAALLRQELCAAAPPRDNHIMASSTRATVDNGD
;
A
#
# COMPACT_ATOMS: atom_id res chain seq x y z
N ARG A 1 -5.58 -19.06 3.90
CA ARG A 1 -6.09 -20.44 3.77
C ARG A 1 -5.76 -21.25 5.02
N ASP A 2 -4.58 -21.10 5.59
CA ASP A 2 -4.09 -21.98 6.66
C ASP A 2 -4.44 -21.52 8.09
N PHE A 3 -4.68 -20.22 8.28
CA PHE A 3 -4.88 -19.64 9.62
C PHE A 3 -6.22 -18.91 9.80
N HIS A 4 -7.13 -18.99 8.83
CA HIS A 4 -8.43 -18.29 8.87
C HIS A 4 -8.35 -16.79 9.20
N VAL A 5 -7.29 -16.11 8.74
CA VAL A 5 -7.08 -14.68 8.96
C VAL A 5 -7.78 -13.85 7.89
N TYR A 6 -8.36 -12.71 8.30
CA TYR A 6 -8.94 -11.69 7.43
C TYR A 6 -8.18 -10.38 7.60
N LEU A 7 -8.04 -9.64 6.50
CA LEU A 7 -7.36 -8.34 6.49
C LEU A 7 -8.36 -7.24 6.16
N VAL A 8 -8.40 -6.20 6.98
CA VAL A 8 -9.23 -4.99 6.79
C VAL A 8 -8.31 -3.78 6.84
N ASN A 9 -8.57 -2.79 5.99
CA ASN A 9 -7.76 -1.57 5.88
C ASN A 9 -6.29 -1.85 5.49
N VAL A 10 -6.08 -2.68 4.46
CA VAL A 10 -4.75 -2.97 3.91
C VAL A 10 -4.34 -1.92 2.90
N PHE A 11 -3.10 -1.44 3.02
CA PHE A 11 -2.44 -0.67 1.99
C PHE A 11 -1.46 -1.57 1.22
N ASP A 12 -1.66 -1.67 -0.09
CA ASP A 12 -0.81 -2.47 -0.98
C ASP A 12 0.14 -1.56 -1.76
N THR A 13 1.44 -1.70 -1.50
CA THR A 13 2.50 -0.89 -2.13
C THR A 13 2.69 -1.22 -3.62
N GLU A 14 2.45 -2.46 -4.04
CA GLU A 14 2.54 -2.87 -5.46
C GLU A 14 1.43 -2.19 -6.26
N LYS A 15 0.20 -2.22 -5.71
CA LYS A 15 -0.96 -1.54 -6.29
C LYS A 15 -0.77 -0.03 -6.34
N ALA A 16 -0.28 0.57 -5.26
CA ALA A 16 0.01 2.00 -5.22
C ALA A 16 1.04 2.40 -6.28
N ALA A 17 2.12 1.61 -6.44
CA ALA A 17 3.13 1.83 -7.47
C ALA A 17 2.54 1.70 -8.89
N ALA A 18 1.59 0.77 -9.12
CA ALA A 18 0.89 0.64 -10.39
C ALA A 18 0.04 1.87 -10.71
N VAL A 19 -0.74 2.38 -9.75
CA VAL A 19 -1.56 3.59 -9.94
C VAL A 19 -0.69 4.82 -10.22
N LEU A 20 0.47 4.92 -9.57
CA LEU A 20 1.45 5.98 -9.80
C LEU A 20 2.30 5.79 -11.08
N ASN A 21 2.02 4.76 -11.89
CA ASN A 21 2.77 4.43 -13.10
C ASN A 21 4.29 4.33 -12.89
N LYS A 22 4.72 3.74 -11.76
CA LYS A 22 6.14 3.53 -11.48
C LYS A 22 6.73 2.52 -12.49
N PRO A 23 8.01 2.70 -12.91
CA PRO A 23 8.63 1.85 -13.93
C PRO A 23 8.74 0.38 -13.51
N ALA A 24 8.80 0.12 -12.20
CA ALA A 24 8.79 -1.20 -11.62
C ALA A 24 7.94 -1.22 -10.35
N ARG A 25 7.37 -2.40 -10.05
CA ARG A 25 6.37 -2.60 -8.99
C ARG A 25 6.79 -3.62 -7.93
N SER A 26 7.90 -4.32 -8.15
CA SER A 26 8.42 -5.29 -7.17
C SER A 26 8.97 -4.57 -5.94
N LEU A 27 8.87 -5.21 -4.78
CA LEU A 27 9.40 -4.67 -3.53
C LEU A 27 10.88 -4.29 -3.68
N ALA A 28 11.71 -5.19 -4.24
CA ALA A 28 13.13 -4.91 -4.48
C ALA A 28 13.37 -3.64 -5.31
N ALA A 29 12.57 -3.39 -6.35
CA ALA A 29 12.73 -2.18 -7.16
C ALA A 29 12.27 -0.92 -6.41
N LEU A 30 11.20 -1.02 -5.61
CA LEU A 30 10.73 0.08 -4.78
C LEU A 30 11.73 0.41 -3.66
N LEU A 31 12.32 -0.59 -3.01
CA LEU A 31 13.37 -0.39 -2.02
C LEU A 31 14.61 0.27 -2.62
N GLN A 32 15.01 -0.13 -3.84
CA GLN A 32 16.10 0.54 -4.54
C GLN A 32 15.76 2.00 -4.83
N LEU A 33 14.55 2.28 -5.31
CA LEU A 33 14.12 3.62 -5.72
C LEU A 33 13.98 4.59 -4.53
N TYR A 34 13.38 4.14 -3.43
CA TYR A 34 13.02 5.01 -2.30
C TYR A 34 14.00 4.95 -1.13
N CYS A 35 14.68 3.83 -0.94
CA CYS A 35 15.57 3.59 0.21
C CYS A 35 17.04 3.43 -0.19
N GLY A 36 17.35 3.37 -1.50
CA GLY A 36 18.71 3.07 -1.98
C GLY A 36 19.18 1.67 -1.58
N PHE A 37 18.26 0.78 -1.23
CA PHE A 37 18.56 -0.53 -0.68
C PHE A 37 18.42 -1.62 -1.74
N THR A 38 19.51 -2.35 -1.98
CA THR A 38 19.54 -3.51 -2.89
C THR A 38 19.08 -4.75 -2.13
N ALA A 39 17.83 -5.18 -2.37
CA ALA A 39 17.33 -6.42 -1.79
C ALA A 39 18.05 -7.64 -2.36
N ASP A 40 18.60 -8.48 -1.48
CA ASP A 40 19.00 -9.83 -1.80
C ASP A 40 17.75 -10.64 -2.18
N LYS A 41 17.84 -11.53 -3.17
CA LYS A 41 16.74 -12.41 -3.62
C LYS A 41 17.02 -13.89 -3.35
N THR A 42 18.18 -14.20 -2.78
CA THR A 42 18.69 -15.56 -2.59
C THR A 42 17.71 -16.46 -1.83
N TYR A 43 17.00 -15.92 -0.84
CA TYR A 43 16.13 -16.69 0.05
C TYR A 43 14.65 -16.74 -0.35
N GLN A 44 14.26 -16.15 -1.48
CA GLN A 44 12.85 -16.13 -1.92
C GLN A 44 12.28 -17.55 -2.11
N THR A 45 13.11 -18.49 -2.58
CA THR A 45 12.74 -19.89 -2.82
C THR A 45 13.45 -20.85 -1.86
N ALA A 46 13.94 -20.36 -0.72
CA ALA A 46 14.56 -21.20 0.30
C ALA A 46 13.53 -22.09 1.01
N ASP A 47 14.00 -23.18 1.60
CA ASP A 47 13.18 -24.02 2.46
C ASP A 47 12.99 -23.37 3.84
N TRP A 48 11.86 -22.68 4.01
CA TRP A 48 11.49 -21.98 5.24
C TRP A 48 11.00 -22.90 6.38
N THR A 49 10.97 -24.22 6.16
CA THR A 49 10.61 -25.19 7.21
C THR A 49 11.80 -25.58 8.09
N GLN A 50 13.03 -25.34 7.62
CA GLN A 50 14.26 -25.71 8.34
C GLN A 50 14.42 -24.98 9.67
N ARG A 51 14.95 -25.67 10.69
CA ARG A 51 15.23 -25.10 12.02
C ARG A 51 16.58 -25.58 12.57
N PRO A 52 17.36 -24.71 13.24
CA PRO A 52 17.14 -23.27 13.38
C PRO A 52 17.31 -22.53 12.05
N LEU A 53 16.68 -21.35 11.90
CA LEU A 53 16.89 -20.52 10.72
C LEU A 53 18.30 -19.93 10.72
N SER A 54 18.96 -19.92 9.56
CA SER A 54 20.29 -19.30 9.44
C SER A 54 20.21 -17.79 9.68
N PRO A 55 21.30 -17.14 10.16
CA PRO A 55 21.33 -15.69 10.35
C PRO A 55 20.96 -14.90 9.08
N ALA A 56 21.37 -15.39 7.91
CA ALA A 56 21.07 -14.75 6.63
C ALA A 56 19.58 -14.84 6.26
N MET A 57 18.90 -15.96 6.55
CA MET A 57 17.45 -16.08 6.36
C MET A 57 16.68 -15.16 7.30
N GLN A 58 17.15 -14.99 8.54
CA GLN A 58 16.54 -14.07 9.50
C GLN A 58 16.67 -12.62 9.04
N GLU A 59 17.85 -12.23 8.55
CA GLU A 59 18.09 -10.87 8.02
C GLU A 59 17.25 -10.59 6.78
N TYR A 60 17.14 -11.57 5.87
CA TYR A 60 16.26 -11.48 4.71
C TYR A 60 14.79 -11.25 5.13
N ALA A 61 14.27 -12.09 6.03
CA ALA A 61 12.89 -12.00 6.49
C ALA A 61 12.59 -10.68 7.22
N ARG A 62 13.55 -10.15 7.98
CA ARG A 62 13.44 -8.83 8.62
C ARG A 62 13.33 -7.73 7.58
N THR A 63 14.20 -7.76 6.58
CA THR A 63 14.32 -6.72 5.56
C THR A 63 13.03 -6.55 4.75
N ASP A 64 12.32 -7.65 4.45
CA ASP A 64 11.06 -7.63 3.69
C ASP A 64 9.97 -6.74 4.32
N VAL A 65 9.98 -6.59 5.65
CA VAL A 65 8.99 -5.77 6.38
C VAL A 65 9.57 -4.49 6.96
N HIS A 66 10.89 -4.43 7.18
CA HIS A 66 11.55 -3.33 7.88
C HIS A 66 11.29 -1.97 7.22
N TYR A 67 11.28 -1.92 5.89
CA TYR A 67 11.12 -0.69 5.11
C TYR A 67 9.68 -0.41 4.66
N LEU A 68 8.77 -1.39 4.82
CA LEU A 68 7.46 -1.37 4.16
C LEU A 68 6.56 -0.23 4.68
N LEU A 69 6.66 0.09 5.97
CA LEU A 69 5.94 1.23 6.56
C LEU A 69 6.39 2.58 5.99
N TYR A 70 7.70 2.76 5.84
CA TYR A 70 8.27 3.98 5.25
C TYR A 70 7.85 4.12 3.79
N LEU A 71 7.97 3.03 3.03
CA LEU A 71 7.55 2.97 1.63
C LEU A 71 6.05 3.27 1.48
N ALA A 72 5.20 2.71 2.33
CA ALA A 72 3.76 2.96 2.32
C ALA A 72 3.42 4.44 2.60
N ALA A 73 4.14 5.07 3.53
CA ALA A 73 3.95 6.48 3.85
C ALA A 73 4.27 7.38 2.64
N LEU A 74 5.39 7.13 1.95
CA LEU A 74 5.79 7.87 0.76
C LEU A 74 4.80 7.68 -0.40
N LEU A 75 4.46 6.43 -0.72
CA LEU A 75 3.52 6.13 -1.80
C LEU A 75 2.14 6.74 -1.54
N ARG A 76 1.68 6.76 -0.28
CA ARG A 76 0.43 7.41 0.10
C ARG A 76 0.49 8.93 -0.11
N GLN A 77 1.60 9.58 0.25
CA GLN A 77 1.78 11.01 0.01
C GLN A 77 1.74 11.32 -1.49
N GLU A 78 2.42 10.52 -2.31
CA GLU A 78 2.40 10.68 -3.77
C GLU A 78 1.00 10.48 -4.36
N LEU A 79 0.27 9.45 -3.90
CA LEU A 79 -1.11 9.23 -4.31
C LEU A 79 -2.03 10.41 -3.97
N CYS A 80 -1.87 10.99 -2.77
CA CYS A 80 -2.61 12.18 -2.37
C CYS A 80 -2.27 13.39 -3.23
N ALA A 81 -1.00 13.56 -3.62
CA ALA A 81 -0.57 14.66 -4.49
C ALA A 81 -1.03 14.51 -5.94
N ALA A 82 -1.13 13.27 -6.44
CA ALA A 82 -1.62 12.96 -7.78
C ALA A 82 -3.15 12.95 -7.89
N ALA A 83 -3.86 12.86 -6.76
CA ALA A 83 -5.31 12.85 -6.75
C ALA A 83 -5.87 14.23 -7.19
N PRO A 84 -6.90 14.26 -8.06
CA PRO A 84 -7.59 15.50 -8.36
C PRO A 84 -8.24 16.07 -7.08
N PRO A 85 -8.47 17.39 -7.01
CA PRO A 85 -9.24 18.00 -5.93
C PRO A 85 -10.57 17.26 -5.80
N ARG A 86 -10.90 16.82 -4.58
CA ARG A 86 -12.19 16.19 -4.34
C ARG A 86 -13.27 17.27 -4.45
N ASP A 87 -14.04 17.24 -5.54
CA ASP A 87 -15.29 18.01 -5.62
C ASP A 87 -16.21 17.52 -4.51
N ASN A 88 -16.35 18.35 -3.48
CA ASN A 88 -17.13 18.05 -2.28
C ASN A 88 -18.64 18.28 -2.54
N HIS A 89 -19.17 17.80 -3.67
CA HIS A 89 -20.57 17.99 -4.06
C HIS A 89 -21.46 16.85 -3.57
N ILE A 90 -21.48 16.59 -2.26
CA ILE A 90 -22.54 15.81 -1.63
C ILE A 90 -22.94 16.53 -0.34
N MET A 91 -24.01 17.33 -0.44
CA MET A 91 -24.94 17.84 0.59
C MET A 91 -25.43 19.26 0.23
N ALA A 92 -26.10 19.41 -0.92
CA ALA A 92 -26.92 20.60 -1.20
C ALA A 92 -28.05 20.27 -2.19
N SER A 93 -28.82 19.23 -1.92
CA SER A 93 -30.08 19.00 -2.63
C SER A 93 -31.06 18.23 -1.75
N SER A 94 -31.87 18.99 -1.01
CA SER A 94 -33.34 18.87 -1.01
C SER A 94 -33.94 19.37 0.31
N THR A 95 -34.36 20.62 0.34
CA THR A 95 -35.62 21.04 1.01
C THR A 95 -36.06 22.34 0.34
N ARG A 96 -36.63 22.22 -0.87
CA ARG A 96 -37.51 23.28 -1.38
C ARG A 96 -38.91 22.90 -0.91
N ALA A 97 -39.28 23.36 0.28
CA ALA A 97 -40.65 23.28 0.75
C ALA A 97 -41.54 24.03 -0.26
N THR A 98 -42.42 23.31 -0.93
CA THR A 98 -43.57 23.88 -1.60
C THR A 98 -44.48 24.45 -0.52
N VAL A 99 -44.45 25.77 -0.34
CA VAL A 99 -45.54 26.48 0.32
C VAL A 99 -46.63 26.63 -0.73
N ASP A 100 -47.59 25.71 -0.66
CA ASP A 100 -48.88 25.82 -1.31
C ASP A 100 -49.68 26.89 -0.55
N ASN A 101 -49.69 28.12 -1.09
CA ASN A 101 -50.62 29.16 -0.64
C ASN A 101 -51.89 28.98 -1.45
N GLY A 102 -52.98 28.62 -0.77
CA GLY A 102 -54.31 28.66 -1.33
C GLY A 102 -54.72 30.08 -1.72
N ASP A 103 -55.43 30.15 -2.85
CA ASP A 103 -56.55 31.04 -3.15
C ASP A 103 -57.42 30.37 -4.22
#